data_AF-A0A923VWU7-F1
#
_entry.id   AF-A0A923VWU7-F1
#
_cell.length_a   1.000
_cell.length_b   1.000
_cell.length_c   1.000
_cell.angle_alpha   90.00
_cell.angle_beta   90.00
_cell.angle_gamma   90.00
#
_symmetry.space_group_name_H-M   'P 1'
#
loop_
_entity.id
_entity.type
_entity.pdbx_description
1 polymer ?
#
loop_
_entity_poly.entity_id
_entity_poly.type
_entity_poly.pdbx_seq_one_letter_code
_entity_poly.pdbx_strand_id
1 'polypeptide(L)'
;MDVSFNFFYQKLLSEKTKKKAETFFVSVAIISFLLHLIIIALVDFKIILVNDYSKLLNNPIAAIYTPFSFILIYEVYLLVYYLPKSTTIYIGKQYEIITLIIIRRIFKDLTKLEFNVNWFSVKTNLNFSLDIVATVILFYLIFIFYKLNQINEVNQLKIQKTVSVTQFIKLKNIFAMFLIPIFLSMSIYSLGHWIYENFFSISQMVNKIKDINKIFFDEFFTVLILVEVLLLLFSFLLSDKFSKVIRNSGFIISTILIKLSFGTEGILNTILIVVAVSFGVIILWIHNKFEFIEVKKATTFEN
;
A
#
# COMPACT_ATOMS: atom_id res chain seq x y z
N MET A 1 8.13 -3.53 -31.56
CA MET A 1 7.63 -3.65 -30.18
C MET A 1 6.82 -4.92 -30.16
N ASP A 2 7.35 -5.98 -29.53
CA ASP A 2 6.90 -7.35 -29.77
C ASP A 2 5.44 -7.55 -29.37
N VAL A 3 4.72 -8.29 -30.21
CA VAL A 3 3.29 -8.60 -30.05
C VAL A 3 3.01 -9.20 -28.67
N SER A 4 3.94 -9.99 -28.13
CA SER A 4 3.89 -10.57 -26.79
C SER A 4 3.87 -9.50 -25.69
N PHE A 5 4.76 -8.51 -25.74
CA PHE A 5 4.84 -7.43 -24.75
C PHE A 5 3.54 -6.62 -24.68
N ASN A 6 2.98 -6.26 -25.84
CA ASN A 6 1.72 -5.52 -25.89
C ASN A 6 0.53 -6.36 -25.36
N PHE A 7 0.53 -7.66 -25.62
CA PHE A 7 -0.49 -8.58 -25.11
C PHE A 7 -0.47 -8.69 -23.58
N PHE A 8 0.71 -8.97 -22.99
CA PHE A 8 0.84 -9.08 -21.54
C PHE A 8 0.57 -7.74 -20.84
N TYR A 9 1.01 -6.62 -21.41
CA TYR A 9 0.73 -5.28 -20.86
C TYR A 9 -0.77 -4.99 -20.85
N GLN A 10 -1.48 -5.24 -21.96
CA GLN A 10 -2.93 -5.06 -22.00
C GLN A 10 -3.66 -5.98 -21.01
N LYS A 11 -3.19 -7.22 -20.86
CA LYS A 11 -3.84 -8.21 -20.00
C LYS A 11 -3.65 -7.91 -18.50
N LEU A 12 -2.47 -7.45 -18.09
CA LEU A 12 -2.11 -7.31 -16.66
C LEU A 12 -2.16 -5.86 -16.14
N LEU A 13 -1.81 -4.87 -16.97
CA LEU A 13 -1.57 -3.47 -16.56
C LEU A 13 -2.54 -2.46 -17.20
N SER A 14 -3.59 -2.92 -17.89
CA SER A 14 -4.59 -2.00 -18.45
C SER A 14 -5.55 -1.48 -17.38
N GLU A 15 -6.07 -0.26 -17.59
CA GLU A 15 -7.14 0.32 -16.74
C GLU A 15 -8.40 -0.58 -16.73
N LYS A 16 -8.68 -1.28 -17.83
CA LYS A 16 -9.78 -2.26 -17.91
C LYS A 16 -9.56 -3.43 -16.96
N THR A 17 -8.35 -4.00 -16.92
CA THR A 17 -7.99 -5.08 -15.99
C THR A 17 -8.07 -4.60 -14.55
N LYS A 18 -7.51 -3.42 -14.25
CA LYS A 18 -7.58 -2.82 -12.92
C LYS A 18 -9.03 -2.67 -12.43
N LYS A 19 -9.92 -2.14 -13.26
CA LYS A 19 -11.34 -1.97 -12.91
C LYS A 19 -12.05 -3.31 -12.71
N LYS A 20 -11.75 -4.31 -13.54
CA LYS A 20 -12.27 -5.68 -13.34
C LYS A 20 -11.79 -6.29 -12.03
N ALA A 21 -10.50 -6.15 -11.70
CA ALA A 21 -9.92 -6.61 -10.45
C ALA A 21 -10.59 -5.91 -9.25
N GLU A 22 -10.78 -4.60 -9.33
CA GLU A 22 -11.48 -3.82 -8.30
C GLU A 22 -12.89 -4.36 -8.04
N THR A 23 -13.71 -4.49 -9.09
CA THR A 23 -15.06 -5.04 -8.97
C THR A 23 -15.05 -6.46 -8.40
N PHE A 24 -14.10 -7.31 -8.81
CA PHE A 24 -13.94 -8.66 -8.30
C PHE A 24 -13.65 -8.67 -6.79
N PHE A 25 -12.60 -7.99 -6.35
CA PHE A 25 -12.20 -7.97 -4.94
C PHE A 25 -13.26 -7.31 -4.03
N VAL A 26 -13.89 -6.23 -4.49
CA VAL A 26 -15.00 -5.58 -3.76
C VAL A 26 -16.19 -6.52 -3.63
N SER A 27 -16.57 -7.22 -4.71
CA SER A 27 -17.69 -8.18 -4.66
C SER A 27 -17.40 -9.34 -3.71
N VAL A 28 -16.20 -9.92 -3.77
CA VAL A 28 -15.76 -10.97 -2.84
C VAL A 28 -15.78 -10.46 -1.40
N ALA A 29 -15.26 -9.27 -1.15
CA ALA A 29 -15.26 -8.66 0.19
C ALA A 29 -16.68 -8.51 0.76
N ILE A 30 -17.64 -8.02 -0.04
CA ILE A 30 -19.05 -7.88 0.37
C ILE A 30 -19.68 -9.24 0.66
N ILE A 31 -19.52 -10.21 -0.24
CA ILE A 31 -20.09 -11.57 -0.06
C ILE A 31 -19.51 -12.21 1.19
N SER A 32 -18.19 -12.16 1.38
CA SER A 32 -17.54 -12.73 2.56
C SER A 32 -17.93 -12.01 3.85
N PHE A 33 -18.16 -10.69 3.82
CA PHE A 33 -18.68 -9.95 4.96
C PHE A 33 -20.08 -10.41 5.37
N LEU A 34 -21.00 -10.52 4.39
CA LEU A 34 -22.36 -10.99 4.64
C LEU A 34 -22.38 -12.43 5.16
N LEU A 35 -21.57 -13.32 4.56
CA LEU A 35 -21.42 -14.70 5.05
C LEU A 35 -20.88 -14.74 6.47
N HIS A 36 -19.88 -13.91 6.81
CA HIS A 36 -19.35 -13.85 8.17
C HIS A 36 -20.43 -13.38 9.17
N LEU A 37 -21.22 -12.36 8.83
CA LEU A 37 -22.34 -11.92 9.68
C LEU A 37 -23.40 -13.00 9.88
N ILE A 38 -23.73 -13.76 8.83
CA ILE A 38 -24.66 -14.90 8.94
C ILE A 38 -24.10 -15.94 9.91
N ILE A 39 -22.80 -16.26 9.83
CA ILE A 39 -22.16 -17.21 10.75
C ILE A 39 -22.25 -16.70 12.19
N ILE A 40 -21.94 -15.42 12.44
CA ILE A 40 -22.08 -14.81 13.77
C ILE A 40 -23.51 -14.95 14.28
N ALA A 41 -24.51 -14.61 13.46
CA ALA A 41 -25.92 -14.74 13.84
C ALA A 41 -26.28 -16.19 14.18
N LEU A 42 -25.86 -17.18 13.39
CA LEU A 42 -26.13 -18.60 13.66
C LEU A 42 -25.49 -19.09 14.97
N VAL A 43 -24.32 -18.58 15.31
CA VAL A 43 -23.65 -18.86 16.59
C VAL A 43 -24.39 -18.20 17.75
N ASP A 44 -24.77 -16.93 17.62
CA ASP A 44 -25.53 -16.19 18.64
C ASP A 44 -26.91 -16.83 18.92
N PHE A 45 -27.57 -17.35 17.89
CA PHE A 45 -28.81 -18.12 18.02
C PHE A 45 -28.61 -19.57 18.54
N LYS A 46 -27.37 -19.97 18.85
CA LYS A 46 -26.99 -21.33 19.30
C LYS A 46 -27.40 -22.45 18.34
N ILE A 47 -27.58 -22.14 17.05
CA ILE A 47 -27.84 -23.12 16.00
C ILE A 47 -26.55 -23.91 15.72
N ILE A 48 -25.41 -23.24 15.81
CA ILE A 48 -24.07 -23.84 15.68
C ILE A 48 -23.38 -23.80 17.05
N LEU A 49 -23.08 -24.96 17.62
CA LEU A 49 -22.27 -25.07 18.83
C LEU A 49 -20.79 -25.04 18.44
N VAL A 50 -20.13 -23.90 18.66
CA VAL A 50 -18.68 -23.79 18.52
C VAL A 50 -18.05 -23.93 19.91
N ASN A 51 -17.27 -24.99 20.11
CA ASN A 51 -16.64 -25.28 21.41
C ASN A 51 -15.62 -24.19 21.84
N ASP A 52 -15.03 -23.48 20.87
CA ASP A 52 -14.16 -22.33 21.11
C ASP A 52 -14.78 -21.07 20.48
N TYR A 53 -15.41 -20.24 21.30
CA TYR A 53 -15.85 -18.89 20.92
C TYR A 53 -14.63 -18.04 20.57
N SER A 54 -14.15 -18.14 19.33
CA SER A 54 -13.09 -17.27 18.84
C SER A 54 -13.55 -15.81 18.97
N LYS A 55 -12.65 -14.91 19.38
CA LYS A 55 -12.97 -13.47 19.57
C LYS A 55 -13.61 -12.80 18.33
N LEU A 56 -13.48 -13.42 17.16
CA LEU A 56 -14.01 -12.95 15.88
C LEU A 56 -15.48 -13.32 15.65
N LEU A 57 -16.00 -14.34 16.33
CA LEU A 57 -17.42 -14.71 16.30
C LEU A 57 -18.24 -14.06 17.42
N ASN A 58 -17.59 -13.41 18.39
CA ASN A 58 -18.26 -12.85 19.58
C ASN A 58 -18.81 -11.43 19.40
N ASN A 59 -18.44 -10.74 18.32
CA ASN A 59 -18.86 -9.36 18.10
C ASN A 59 -19.11 -9.11 16.61
N PRO A 60 -20.32 -8.68 16.20
CA PRO A 60 -20.62 -8.30 14.81
C PRO A 60 -19.65 -7.26 14.21
N ILE A 61 -19.10 -6.37 15.03
CA ILE A 61 -18.10 -5.38 14.61
C ILE A 61 -16.81 -6.08 14.13
N ALA A 62 -16.51 -7.27 14.65
CA ALA A 62 -15.39 -8.08 14.20
C ALA A 62 -15.60 -8.65 12.77
N ALA A 63 -16.83 -8.71 12.24
CA ALA A 63 -17.02 -9.13 10.86
C ALA A 63 -16.34 -8.18 9.85
N ILE A 64 -16.11 -6.92 10.24
CA ILE A 64 -15.43 -5.89 9.44
C ILE A 64 -14.01 -6.31 9.01
N TYR A 65 -13.34 -7.20 9.75
CA TYR A 65 -12.01 -7.70 9.37
C TYR A 65 -11.98 -8.46 8.05
N THR A 66 -13.03 -9.20 7.75
CA THR A 66 -13.09 -10.06 6.55
C THR A 66 -13.04 -9.27 5.25
N PRO A 67 -13.92 -8.28 4.99
CA PRO A 67 -13.83 -7.48 3.78
C PRO A 67 -12.50 -6.72 3.71
N PHE A 68 -11.99 -6.27 4.86
CA PHE A 68 -10.71 -5.60 4.98
C PHE A 68 -9.51 -6.45 4.58
N SER A 69 -9.48 -7.75 4.88
CA SER A 69 -8.44 -8.65 4.40
C SER A 69 -8.46 -8.83 2.88
N PHE A 70 -9.63 -8.95 2.27
CA PHE A 70 -9.74 -9.07 0.80
C PHE A 70 -9.34 -7.77 0.09
N ILE A 71 -9.76 -6.61 0.62
CA ILE A 71 -9.40 -5.31 0.07
C ILE A 71 -7.87 -5.07 0.18
N LEU A 72 -7.22 -5.58 1.23
CA LEU A 72 -5.76 -5.47 1.37
C LEU A 72 -5.01 -6.14 0.21
N ILE A 73 -5.46 -7.32 -0.24
CA ILE A 73 -4.85 -8.01 -1.38
C ILE A 73 -4.95 -7.14 -2.65
N TYR A 74 -6.11 -6.49 -2.86
CA TYR A 74 -6.29 -5.55 -3.96
C TYR A 74 -5.41 -4.31 -3.85
N GLU A 75 -5.24 -3.75 -2.65
CA GLU A 75 -4.33 -2.64 -2.39
C GLU A 75 -2.88 -3.00 -2.74
N VAL A 76 -2.45 -4.23 -2.43
CA VAL A 76 -1.11 -4.70 -2.81
C VAL A 76 -0.98 -4.93 -4.32
N TYR A 77 -2.01 -5.45 -4.98
CA TYR A 77 -2.06 -5.45 -6.45
C TYR A 77 -1.91 -4.04 -7.03
N LEU A 78 -2.56 -3.03 -6.44
CA LEU A 78 -2.44 -1.64 -6.88
C LEU A 78 -1.01 -1.11 -6.75
N LEU A 79 -0.23 -1.51 -5.74
CA LEU A 79 1.19 -1.14 -5.65
C LEU A 79 1.93 -1.62 -6.89
N VAL A 80 1.79 -2.90 -7.26
CA VAL A 80 2.44 -3.43 -8.48
C VAL A 80 1.94 -2.71 -9.74
N TYR A 81 0.64 -2.44 -9.81
CA TYR A 81 0.02 -1.73 -10.93
C TYR A 81 0.58 -0.31 -11.14
N TYR A 82 0.87 0.42 -10.05
CA TYR A 82 1.36 1.80 -10.11
C TYR A 82 2.89 1.90 -10.20
N LEU A 83 3.64 0.85 -9.85
CA LEU A 83 5.10 0.78 -10.01
C LEU A 83 5.61 1.24 -11.38
N PRO A 84 4.98 0.89 -12.53
CA PRO A 84 5.45 1.33 -13.82
C PRO A 84 5.16 2.80 -14.16
N LYS A 85 4.35 3.50 -13.35
CA LYS A 85 4.03 4.92 -13.55
C LYS A 85 5.21 5.81 -13.08
N SER A 86 5.00 7.13 -13.06
CA SER A 86 6.02 8.04 -12.53
C SER A 86 6.27 7.72 -11.04
N THR A 87 7.51 7.88 -10.58
CA THR A 87 7.87 7.58 -9.19
C THR A 87 7.02 8.40 -8.20
N THR A 88 6.66 9.64 -8.57
CA THR A 88 5.79 10.50 -7.76
C THR A 88 4.33 10.00 -7.70
N ILE A 89 3.77 9.51 -8.81
CA ILE A 89 2.42 8.91 -8.81
C ILE A 89 2.42 7.63 -7.98
N TYR A 90 3.43 6.78 -8.17
CA TYR A 90 3.59 5.53 -7.44
C TYR A 90 3.64 5.77 -5.93
N ILE A 91 4.54 6.64 -5.46
CA ILE A 91 4.69 6.92 -4.03
C ILE A 91 3.43 7.57 -3.44
N GLY A 92 2.77 8.48 -4.17
CA GLY A 92 1.50 9.07 -3.72
C GLY A 92 0.41 8.01 -3.50
N LYS A 93 0.34 7.01 -4.39
CA LYS A 93 -0.56 5.86 -4.21
C LYS A 93 -0.15 4.96 -3.05
N GLN A 94 1.14 4.79 -2.76
CA GLN A 94 1.58 4.11 -1.54
C GLN A 94 1.09 4.83 -0.29
N TYR A 95 1.15 6.17 -0.26
CA TYR A 95 0.69 6.97 0.88
C TYR A 95 -0.82 6.84 1.11
N GLU A 96 -1.62 6.82 0.05
CA GLU A 96 -3.05 6.53 0.15
C GLU A 96 -3.29 5.15 0.74
N ILE A 97 -2.63 4.12 0.20
CA ILE A 97 -2.79 2.73 0.64
C ILE A 97 -2.39 2.57 2.11
N ILE A 98 -1.24 3.09 2.54
CA ILE A 98 -0.81 2.96 3.94
C ILE A 98 -1.76 3.69 4.90
N THR A 99 -2.33 4.83 4.49
CA THR A 99 -3.31 5.55 5.29
C THR A 99 -4.61 4.76 5.44
N LEU A 100 -5.08 4.12 4.36
CA LEU A 100 -6.23 3.21 4.42
C LEU A 100 -5.96 1.99 5.34
N ILE A 101 -4.73 1.48 5.37
CA ILE A 101 -4.32 0.41 6.29
C ILE A 101 -4.39 0.86 7.75
N ILE A 102 -3.98 2.09 8.08
CA ILE A 102 -4.10 2.64 9.44
C ILE A 102 -5.57 2.78 9.82
N ILE A 103 -6.42 3.32 8.94
CA ILE A 103 -7.87 3.45 9.19
C ILE A 103 -8.48 2.08 9.53
N ARG A 104 -8.09 1.03 8.80
CA ARG A 104 -8.48 -0.35 9.07
C ARG A 104 -8.03 -0.85 10.44
N ARG A 105 -6.84 -0.45 10.90
CA ARG A 105 -6.36 -0.76 12.26
C ARG A 105 -7.17 -0.03 13.34
N ILE A 106 -7.71 1.15 13.07
CA ILE A 106 -8.61 1.83 14.03
C ILE A 106 -9.87 0.99 14.26
N PHE A 107 -10.53 0.52 13.19
CA PHE A 107 -11.69 -0.37 13.31
C PHE A 107 -11.35 -1.69 14.03
N LYS A 108 -10.13 -2.19 13.81
CA LYS A 108 -9.62 -3.36 14.52
C LYS A 108 -9.59 -3.13 16.03
N ASP A 109 -8.87 -2.09 16.43
CA ASP A 109 -8.56 -1.86 17.82
C ASP A 109 -9.79 -1.33 18.59
N LEU A 110 -10.79 -0.76 17.89
CA LEU A 110 -12.11 -0.43 18.42
C LEU A 110 -12.77 -1.62 19.15
N THR A 111 -12.64 -2.84 18.62
CA THR A 111 -13.23 -4.06 19.21
C THR A 111 -12.55 -4.52 20.51
N LYS A 112 -11.45 -3.87 20.90
CA LYS A 112 -10.59 -4.26 22.03
C LYS A 112 -10.39 -3.15 23.05
N LEU A 113 -11.12 -2.05 22.91
CA LEU A 113 -10.99 -0.91 23.80
C LEU A 113 -11.49 -1.27 25.20
N GLU A 114 -10.71 -0.85 26.20
CA GLU A 114 -11.08 -0.96 27.61
C GLU A 114 -11.49 0.42 28.12
N PHE A 115 -12.74 0.59 28.54
CA PHE A 115 -13.22 1.86 29.06
C PHE A 115 -12.83 2.01 30.54
N ASN A 116 -11.60 2.45 30.79
CA ASN A 116 -11.06 2.72 32.13
C ASN A 116 -10.63 4.20 32.24
N VAL A 117 -10.65 4.75 33.46
CA VAL A 117 -10.18 6.10 33.81
C VAL A 117 -8.72 6.32 33.36
N ASN A 118 -7.89 5.27 33.43
CA ASN A 118 -6.50 5.30 32.98
C ASN A 118 -6.34 5.02 31.47
N TRP A 119 -7.11 5.70 30.62
CA TRP A 119 -7.18 5.48 29.18
C TRP A 119 -5.79 5.38 28.50
N PHE A 120 -4.89 6.33 28.80
CA PHE A 120 -3.56 6.39 28.17
C PHE A 120 -2.54 5.41 28.75
N SER A 121 -2.83 4.77 29.89
CA SER A 121 -1.98 3.73 30.46
C SER A 121 -2.24 2.37 29.80
N VAL A 122 -3.42 2.18 29.19
CA VAL A 122 -3.76 0.97 28.46
C VAL A 122 -3.14 1.02 27.06
N LYS A 123 -2.21 0.10 26.78
CA LYS A 123 -1.45 0.06 25.51
C LYS A 123 -2.36 0.03 24.27
N THR A 124 -3.46 -0.72 24.32
CA THR A 124 -4.44 -0.81 23.21
C THR A 124 -5.11 0.54 22.94
N ASN A 125 -5.58 1.21 23.99
CA ASN A 125 -6.25 2.51 23.88
C ASN A 125 -5.29 3.62 23.43
N LEU A 126 -4.04 3.57 23.89
CA LEU A 126 -2.99 4.50 23.46
C LEU A 126 -2.70 4.34 21.96
N ASN A 127 -2.49 3.11 21.48
CA ASN A 127 -2.28 2.85 20.05
C ASN A 127 -3.46 3.33 19.21
N PHE A 128 -4.70 3.03 19.63
CA PHE A 128 -5.91 3.49 18.97
C PHE A 128 -5.97 5.02 18.86
N SER A 129 -5.65 5.72 19.95
CA SER A 129 -5.64 7.19 19.98
C SER A 129 -4.59 7.77 19.03
N LEU A 130 -3.39 7.18 19.00
CA LEU A 130 -2.32 7.59 18.10
C LEU A 130 -2.66 7.34 16.63
N ASP A 131 -3.33 6.23 16.32
CA ASP A 131 -3.75 5.91 14.94
C ASP A 131 -4.78 6.90 14.41
N ILE A 132 -5.71 7.37 15.26
CA ILE A 132 -6.66 8.43 14.90
C ILE A 132 -5.92 9.72 14.56
N VAL A 133 -5.02 10.17 15.43
CA VAL A 133 -4.24 11.40 15.22
C VAL A 133 -3.36 11.28 13.98
N ALA A 134 -2.69 10.14 13.81
CA ALA A 134 -1.84 9.86 12.65
C ALA A 134 -2.65 9.87 11.36
N THR A 135 -3.87 9.32 11.33
CA THR A 135 -4.73 9.33 10.15
C THR A 135 -5.02 10.75 9.66
N VAL A 136 -5.34 11.67 10.58
CA VAL A 136 -5.58 13.09 10.25
C VAL A 136 -4.31 13.74 9.70
N ILE A 137 -3.17 13.53 10.36
CA ILE A 137 -1.87 14.06 9.92
C ILE A 137 -1.52 13.53 8.52
N LEU A 138 -1.65 12.22 8.29
CA LEU A 138 -1.34 11.58 7.02
C LEU A 138 -2.24 12.09 5.90
N PHE A 139 -3.54 12.24 6.16
CA PHE A 139 -4.46 12.78 5.19
C PHE A 139 -4.07 14.21 4.76
N TYR A 140 -3.67 15.05 5.73
CA TYR A 140 -3.16 16.39 5.45
C TYR A 140 -1.84 16.38 4.67
N LEU A 141 -0.89 15.52 5.04
CA LEU A 141 0.38 15.36 4.32
C LEU A 141 0.18 14.90 2.88
N ILE A 142 -0.75 13.97 2.65
CA ILE A 142 -1.12 13.50 1.31
C ILE A 142 -1.73 14.63 0.48
N PHE A 143 -2.60 15.45 1.09
CA PHE A 143 -3.12 16.65 0.43
C PHE A 143 -1.99 17.59 0.00
N ILE A 144 -1.02 17.88 0.88
CA ILE A 144 0.15 18.69 0.53
C ILE A 144 0.95 18.02 -0.59
N PHE A 145 1.19 16.71 -0.50
CA PHE A 145 1.92 15.95 -1.50
C PHE A 145 1.33 16.14 -2.90
N TYR A 146 0.00 15.97 -3.03
CA TYR A 146 -0.68 16.14 -4.32
C TYR A 146 -0.67 17.58 -4.82
N LYS A 147 -0.82 18.56 -3.92
CA LYS A 147 -0.67 19.98 -4.27
C LYS A 147 0.73 20.28 -4.83
N LEU A 148 1.78 19.70 -4.24
CA LEU A 148 3.15 19.86 -4.71
C LEU A 148 3.40 19.12 -6.03
N ASN A 149 2.78 17.95 -6.24
CA ASN A 149 2.94 17.19 -7.47
C ASN A 149 2.28 17.88 -8.68
N GLN A 150 1.11 18.52 -8.52
CA GLN A 150 0.47 19.26 -9.62
C GLN A 150 1.38 20.34 -10.22
N ILE A 151 2.13 21.05 -9.37
CA ILE A 151 3.11 22.06 -9.81
C ILE A 151 4.20 21.44 -10.69
N ASN A 152 4.65 20.23 -10.35
CA ASN A 152 5.66 19.52 -11.13
C ASN A 152 5.12 18.97 -12.45
N GLU A 153 3.88 18.47 -12.48
CA GLU A 153 3.28 17.95 -13.71
C GLU A 153 3.15 19.03 -14.77
N VAL A 154 2.73 20.25 -14.38
CA VAL A 154 2.67 21.41 -15.29
C VAL A 154 4.06 21.78 -15.85
N ASN A 155 5.10 21.71 -15.03
CA ASN A 155 6.47 21.98 -15.47
C ASN A 155 7.04 20.88 -16.37
N GLN A 156 6.64 19.62 -16.16
CA GLN A 156 7.10 18.47 -16.96
C GLN A 156 6.38 18.35 -18.30
N LEU A 157 5.12 18.79 -18.43
CA LEU A 157 4.38 18.80 -19.70
C LEU A 157 5.02 19.71 -20.77
N LYS A 158 5.86 20.66 -20.36
CA LYS A 158 6.64 21.53 -21.26
C LYS A 158 7.92 20.85 -21.80
N ILE A 159 8.33 19.70 -21.25
CA ILE A 159 9.57 19.01 -21.63
C ILE A 159 9.25 17.85 -22.57
N GLN A 160 9.76 17.93 -23.80
CA GLN A 160 9.62 16.89 -24.82
C GLN A 160 10.17 15.54 -24.31
N LYS A 161 9.44 14.44 -24.50
CA LYS A 161 9.88 13.09 -24.10
C LYS A 161 11.15 12.70 -24.89
N THR A 162 12.29 12.68 -24.22
CA THR A 162 13.56 12.22 -24.81
C THR A 162 13.56 10.70 -24.99
N VAL A 163 14.44 10.20 -25.87
CA VAL A 163 14.62 8.75 -26.11
C VAL A 163 14.95 8.00 -24.82
N SER A 164 15.78 8.58 -23.93
CA SER A 164 16.14 8.01 -22.62
C SER A 164 14.94 7.80 -21.68
N VAL A 165 13.96 8.72 -21.70
CA VAL A 165 12.72 8.57 -20.92
C VAL A 165 11.89 7.38 -21.42
N THR A 166 11.85 7.14 -22.74
CA THR A 166 11.09 6.01 -23.29
C THR A 166 11.70 4.66 -22.94
N GLN A 167 13.02 4.56 -22.87
CA GLN A 167 13.73 3.34 -22.45
C GLN A 167 13.50 3.04 -20.96
N PHE A 168 13.54 4.06 -20.10
CA PHE A 168 13.23 3.89 -18.68
C PHE A 168 11.79 3.42 -18.43
N ILE A 169 10.82 3.97 -19.18
CA ILE A 169 9.42 3.53 -19.10
C ILE A 169 9.28 2.06 -19.52
N LYS A 170 9.97 1.63 -20.58
CA LYS A 170 9.98 0.22 -21.00
C LYS A 170 10.52 -0.69 -19.90
N LEU A 171 11.65 -0.32 -19.29
CA LEU A 171 12.24 -1.08 -18.18
C LEU A 171 11.25 -1.24 -17.02
N LYS A 172 10.63 -0.15 -16.59
CA LYS A 172 9.62 -0.18 -15.53
C LYS A 172 8.43 -1.10 -15.84
N ASN A 173 7.94 -1.06 -17.08
CA ASN A 173 6.87 -1.95 -17.53
C ASN A 173 7.28 -3.43 -17.50
N ILE A 174 8.53 -3.74 -17.87
CA ILE A 174 9.07 -5.11 -17.80
C ILE A 174 9.08 -5.59 -16.35
N PHE A 175 9.62 -4.78 -15.42
CA PHE A 175 9.62 -5.12 -14.00
C PHE A 175 8.21 -5.37 -13.46
N ALA A 176 7.27 -4.47 -13.73
CA ALA A 176 5.89 -4.62 -13.31
C ALA A 176 5.24 -5.89 -13.90
N MET A 177 5.53 -6.21 -15.16
CA MET A 177 5.01 -7.42 -15.83
C MET A 177 5.53 -8.71 -15.22
N PHE A 178 6.78 -8.76 -14.74
CA PHE A 178 7.31 -9.91 -14.00
C PHE A 178 6.80 -9.98 -12.56
N LEU A 179 6.60 -8.82 -11.94
CA LEU A 179 6.18 -8.74 -10.54
C LEU A 179 4.75 -9.21 -10.33
N ILE A 180 3.84 -9.00 -11.29
CA ILE A 180 2.43 -9.42 -11.19
C ILE A 180 2.31 -10.95 -11.09
N PRO A 181 2.90 -11.77 -11.99
CA PRO A 181 2.92 -13.23 -11.84
C PRO A 181 3.55 -13.70 -10.52
N ILE A 182 4.69 -13.12 -10.12
CA ILE A 182 5.35 -13.48 -8.85
C ILE A 182 4.40 -13.22 -7.66
N PHE A 183 3.76 -12.05 -7.64
CA PHE A 183 2.75 -11.70 -6.65
C PHE A 183 1.58 -12.68 -6.64
N LEU A 184 1.04 -13.03 -7.81
CA LEU A 184 -0.07 -13.98 -7.92
C LEU A 184 0.34 -15.38 -7.44
N SER A 185 1.53 -15.86 -7.80
CA SER A 185 2.06 -17.15 -7.34
C SER A 185 2.23 -17.18 -5.83
N MET A 186 2.82 -16.14 -5.22
CA MET A 186 2.94 -16.02 -3.77
C MET A 186 1.58 -15.95 -3.08
N SER A 187 0.64 -15.18 -3.65
CA SER A 187 -0.73 -15.06 -3.10
C SER A 187 -1.45 -16.41 -3.10
N ILE A 188 -1.37 -17.14 -4.21
CA ILE A 188 -2.00 -18.47 -4.36
C ILE A 188 -1.32 -19.48 -3.43
N TYR A 189 0.01 -19.48 -3.34
CA TYR A 189 0.74 -20.38 -2.46
C TYR A 189 0.37 -20.14 -0.98
N SER A 190 0.39 -18.88 -0.54
CA SER A 190 0.08 -18.51 0.83
C SER A 190 -1.38 -18.82 1.21
N LEU A 191 -2.33 -18.49 0.31
CA LEU A 191 -3.74 -18.83 0.48
C LEU A 191 -3.99 -20.35 0.46
N GLY A 192 -3.33 -21.07 -0.45
CA GLY A 192 -3.45 -22.53 -0.57
C GLY A 192 -2.92 -23.24 0.67
N HIS A 193 -1.77 -22.80 1.18
CA HIS A 193 -1.19 -23.29 2.42
C HIS A 193 -2.12 -23.04 3.61
N TRP A 194 -2.69 -21.83 3.72
CA TRP A 194 -3.70 -21.53 4.74
C TRP A 194 -4.91 -22.46 4.68
N ILE A 195 -5.50 -22.62 3.49
CA ILE A 195 -6.67 -23.48 3.31
C ILE A 195 -6.34 -24.91 3.73
N TYR A 196 -5.19 -25.43 3.29
CA TYR A 196 -4.75 -26.79 3.62
C TYR A 196 -4.58 -27.00 5.12
N GLU A 197 -3.92 -26.07 5.82
CA GLU A 197 -3.72 -26.17 7.27
C GLU A 197 -5.00 -26.03 8.11
N ASN A 198 -6.02 -25.35 7.59
CA ASN A 198 -7.21 -24.97 8.36
C ASN A 198 -8.48 -25.72 7.94
N PHE A 199 -8.38 -26.64 6.99
CA PHE A 199 -9.53 -27.39 6.46
C PHE A 199 -10.28 -28.18 7.54
N PHE A 200 -9.61 -28.57 8.63
CA PHE A 200 -10.18 -29.41 9.68
C PHE A 200 -10.52 -28.66 10.99
N SER A 201 -10.25 -27.35 11.12
CA SER A 201 -10.46 -26.61 12.38
C SER A 201 -11.01 -25.19 12.18
N ILE A 202 -12.34 -25.07 12.20
CA ILE A 202 -13.07 -23.80 12.04
C ILE A 202 -12.68 -22.75 13.11
N SER A 203 -12.39 -23.18 14.35
CA SER A 203 -11.99 -22.27 15.44
C SER A 203 -10.57 -21.71 15.28
N GLN A 204 -9.67 -22.45 14.64
CA GLN A 204 -8.29 -22.01 14.38
C GLN A 204 -8.14 -21.21 13.10
N MET A 205 -9.08 -21.39 12.15
CA MET A 205 -9.12 -20.72 10.86
C MET A 205 -9.00 -19.20 11.00
N VAL A 206 -9.68 -18.59 11.97
CA VAL A 206 -9.79 -17.13 12.05
C VAL A 206 -8.59 -16.45 12.71
N ASN A 207 -7.92 -17.08 13.68
CA ASN A 207 -6.69 -16.54 14.26
C ASN A 207 -5.51 -16.64 13.27
N LYS A 208 -5.46 -17.71 12.47
CA LYS A 208 -4.40 -17.94 11.48
C LYS A 208 -4.50 -17.06 10.22
N ILE A 209 -5.66 -16.49 9.89
CA ILE A 209 -5.79 -15.48 8.79
C ILE A 209 -4.81 -14.31 8.99
N LYS A 210 -4.58 -13.93 10.25
CA LYS A 210 -3.69 -12.83 10.61
C LYS A 210 -2.23 -13.16 10.29
N ASP A 211 -1.84 -14.41 10.49
CA ASP A 211 -0.47 -14.88 10.27
C ASP A 211 -0.15 -15.05 8.79
N ILE A 212 -1.12 -15.48 7.97
CA ILE A 212 -0.95 -15.54 6.51
C ILE A 212 -0.79 -14.18 5.88
N ASN A 213 -1.61 -13.23 6.31
CA ASN A 213 -1.44 -11.85 5.89
C ASN A 213 0.00 -11.41 6.19
N LYS A 214 0.48 -11.62 7.42
CA LYS A 214 1.84 -11.23 7.81
C LYS A 214 2.93 -11.89 6.93
N ILE A 215 2.92 -13.21 6.80
CA ILE A 215 3.93 -13.97 6.03
C ILE A 215 3.93 -13.55 4.56
N PHE A 216 2.75 -13.51 3.94
CA PHE A 216 2.61 -13.10 2.54
C PHE A 216 3.11 -11.68 2.29
N PHE A 217 2.72 -10.74 3.14
CA PHE A 217 3.08 -9.33 2.96
C PHE A 217 4.56 -9.10 3.20
N ASP A 218 5.18 -9.73 4.20
CA ASP A 218 6.61 -9.57 4.50
C ASP A 218 7.48 -10.02 3.32
N GLU A 219 7.22 -11.19 2.75
CA GLU A 219 7.95 -11.71 1.59
C GLU A 219 7.74 -10.84 0.35
N PHE A 220 6.48 -10.50 0.05
CA PHE A 220 6.14 -9.70 -1.12
C PHE A 220 6.76 -8.28 -1.04
N PHE A 221 6.67 -7.62 0.11
CA PHE A 221 7.22 -6.27 0.27
C PHE A 221 8.74 -6.26 0.15
N THR A 222 9.41 -7.32 0.61
CA THR A 222 10.87 -7.48 0.44
C THR A 222 11.24 -7.49 -1.05
N VAL A 223 10.55 -8.30 -1.86
CA VAL A 223 10.76 -8.33 -3.31
C VAL A 223 10.49 -6.96 -3.94
N LEU A 224 9.42 -6.28 -3.50
CA LEU A 224 9.10 -4.94 -3.99
C LEU A 224 10.20 -3.90 -3.67
N ILE A 225 10.86 -3.99 -2.50
CA ILE A 225 12.01 -3.10 -2.17
C ILE A 225 13.16 -3.33 -3.14
N LEU A 226 13.51 -4.60 -3.37
CA LEU A 226 14.63 -4.94 -4.26
C LEU A 226 14.39 -4.41 -5.67
N VAL A 227 13.17 -4.53 -6.19
CA VAL A 227 12.80 -3.97 -7.50
C VAL A 227 12.89 -2.44 -7.50
N GLU A 228 12.41 -1.76 -6.46
CA GLU A 228 12.49 -0.30 -6.36
C GLU A 228 13.93 0.22 -6.33
N VAL A 229 14.81 -0.43 -5.56
CA VAL A 229 16.24 -0.10 -5.50
C VAL A 229 16.88 -0.36 -6.87
N LEU A 230 16.57 -1.46 -7.53
CA LEU A 230 17.09 -1.76 -8.87
C LEU A 230 16.63 -0.70 -9.90
N LEU A 231 15.36 -0.28 -9.85
CA LEU A 231 14.84 0.80 -10.70
C LEU A 231 15.55 2.13 -10.46
N LEU A 232 16.01 2.42 -9.24
CA LEU A 232 16.82 3.61 -8.95
C LEU A 232 18.18 3.55 -9.63
N LEU A 233 18.87 2.41 -9.52
CA LEU A 233 20.18 2.23 -10.14
C LEU A 233 20.08 2.42 -11.65
N PHE A 234 19.04 1.87 -12.28
CA PHE A 234 18.76 2.12 -13.69
C PHE A 234 18.37 3.58 -13.98
N SER A 235 17.67 4.26 -13.07
CA SER A 235 17.37 5.68 -13.21
C SER A 235 18.63 6.54 -13.19
N PHE A 236 19.67 6.15 -12.45
CA PHE A 236 20.96 6.85 -12.42
C PHE A 236 21.74 6.70 -13.72
N LEU A 237 21.65 5.54 -14.37
CA LEU A 237 22.27 5.33 -15.69
C LEU A 237 21.67 6.19 -16.81
N LEU A 238 20.50 6.81 -16.57
CA LEU A 238 19.71 7.49 -17.60
C LEU A 238 19.47 8.99 -17.34
N SER A 239 19.79 9.50 -16.15
CA SER A 239 19.53 10.90 -15.78
C SER A 239 20.59 11.51 -14.85
N ASP A 240 21.29 12.52 -15.35
CA ASP A 240 22.39 13.21 -14.63
C ASP A 240 21.93 14.41 -13.77
N LYS A 241 20.62 14.65 -13.62
CA LYS A 241 20.10 15.77 -12.83
C LYS A 241 20.07 15.42 -11.35
N PHE A 242 20.96 16.03 -10.56
CA PHE A 242 21.03 15.87 -9.11
C PHE A 242 19.67 16.05 -8.40
N SER A 243 18.88 17.06 -8.77
CA SER A 243 17.56 17.32 -8.18
C SER A 243 16.59 16.13 -8.32
N LYS A 244 16.62 15.44 -9.46
CA LYS A 244 15.76 14.28 -9.77
C LYS A 244 16.25 13.03 -9.07
N VAL A 245 17.58 12.86 -8.98
CA VAL A 245 18.24 11.80 -8.22
C VAL A 245 17.82 11.85 -6.76
N ILE A 246 18.01 12.99 -6.08
CA ILE A 246 17.65 13.17 -4.67
C ILE A 246 16.16 12.91 -4.43
N ARG A 247 15.29 13.41 -5.31
CA ARG A 247 13.84 13.16 -5.19
C ARG A 247 13.50 11.67 -5.29
N ASN A 248 14.01 10.99 -6.31
CA ASN A 248 13.70 9.58 -6.52
C ASN A 248 14.30 8.69 -5.41
N SER A 249 15.52 8.99 -4.95
CA SER A 249 16.13 8.32 -3.78
C SER A 249 15.33 8.56 -2.50
N GLY A 250 14.89 9.79 -2.26
CA GLY A 250 14.08 10.12 -1.10
C GLY A 250 12.73 9.38 -1.09
N PHE A 251 12.09 9.21 -2.25
CA PHE A 251 10.89 8.39 -2.34
C PHE A 251 11.13 6.92 -2.03
N ILE A 252 12.27 6.36 -2.41
CA ILE A 252 12.61 4.97 -2.07
C ILE A 252 12.88 4.83 -0.58
N ILE A 253 13.58 5.78 0.04
CA ILE A 253 13.76 5.80 1.50
C ILE A 253 12.39 5.86 2.19
N SER A 254 11.48 6.71 1.72
CA SER A 254 10.11 6.75 2.24
C SER A 254 9.41 5.40 2.11
N THR A 255 9.53 4.72 0.96
CA THR A 255 8.94 3.39 0.79
C THR A 255 9.55 2.35 1.74
N ILE A 256 10.88 2.37 1.92
CA ILE A 256 11.56 1.45 2.85
C ILE A 256 11.04 1.68 4.28
N LEU A 257 10.90 2.93 4.72
CA LEU A 257 10.34 3.26 6.05
C LEU A 257 8.89 2.77 6.21
N ILE A 258 8.05 2.94 5.19
CA ILE A 258 6.69 2.39 5.18
C ILE A 258 6.74 0.87 5.34
N LYS A 259 7.64 0.19 4.63
CA LYS A 259 7.73 -1.28 4.69
C LYS A 259 8.28 -1.80 6.01
N LEU A 260 9.29 -1.12 6.58
CA LEU A 260 9.76 -1.38 7.93
C LEU A 260 8.64 -1.22 8.96
N SER A 261 7.71 -0.28 8.73
CA SER A 261 6.56 -0.13 9.62
C SER A 261 5.75 -1.43 9.72
N PHE A 262 5.52 -2.16 8.62
CA PHE A 262 4.76 -3.41 8.63
C PHE A 262 5.39 -4.51 9.48
N GLY A 263 6.73 -4.52 9.60
CA GLY A 263 7.46 -5.43 10.48
C GLY A 263 7.45 -5.04 11.97
N THR A 264 6.85 -3.90 12.31
CA THR A 264 6.77 -3.39 13.70
C THR A 264 5.33 -3.33 14.19
N GLU A 265 5.15 -3.40 15.50
CA GLU A 265 3.82 -3.36 16.13
C GLU A 265 3.68 -2.19 17.11
N GLY A 266 2.44 -1.73 17.31
CA GLY A 266 2.10 -0.65 18.24
C GLY A 266 2.59 0.72 17.76
N ILE A 267 3.01 1.55 18.72
CA ILE A 267 3.39 2.95 18.52
C ILE A 267 4.46 3.14 17.43
N LEU A 268 5.46 2.26 17.40
CA LEU A 268 6.58 2.37 16.46
C LEU A 268 6.11 2.29 15.01
N ASN A 269 5.14 1.42 14.73
CA ASN A 269 4.53 1.30 13.40
C ASN A 269 3.95 2.65 12.95
N THR A 270 3.12 3.27 13.78
CA THR A 270 2.44 4.52 13.46
C THR A 270 3.43 5.67 13.26
N ILE A 271 4.44 5.76 14.11
CA ILE A 271 5.50 6.78 13.99
C ILE A 271 6.28 6.61 12.68
N LEU A 272 6.69 5.38 12.35
CA LEU A 272 7.45 5.11 11.11
C LEU A 272 6.66 5.53 9.87
N ILE A 273 5.35 5.27 9.83
CA ILE A 273 4.50 5.67 8.70
C ILE A 273 4.43 7.20 8.59
N VAL A 274 4.16 7.91 9.69
CA VAL A 274 4.08 9.38 9.69
C VAL A 274 5.41 10.00 9.27
N VAL A 275 6.53 9.48 9.79
CA VAL A 275 7.87 9.95 9.43
C VAL A 275 8.16 9.70 7.95
N ALA A 276 7.82 8.51 7.43
CA ALA A 276 8.02 8.18 6.03
C ALA A 276 7.30 9.15 5.10
N VAL A 277 5.99 9.33 5.30
CA VAL A 277 5.18 10.23 4.47
C VAL A 277 5.66 11.67 4.60
N SER A 278 5.94 12.14 5.82
CA SER A 278 6.48 13.49 6.06
C SER A 278 7.79 13.71 5.30
N PHE A 279 8.71 12.75 5.38
CA PHE A 279 9.99 12.81 4.68
C PHE A 279 9.80 12.93 3.16
N GLY A 280 8.94 12.11 2.57
CA GLY A 280 8.67 12.18 1.14
C GLY A 280 8.00 13.49 0.70
N VAL A 281 7.10 14.06 1.51
CA VAL A 281 6.52 15.39 1.26
C VAL A 281 7.61 16.48 1.28
N ILE A 282 8.48 16.46 2.28
CA ILE A 282 9.58 17.43 2.42
C ILE A 282 10.53 17.34 1.23
N ILE A 283 10.93 16.13 0.82
CA ILE A 283 11.81 15.93 -0.34
C ILE A 283 11.17 16.47 -1.62
N LEU A 284 9.87 16.23 -1.84
CA LEU A 284 9.16 16.78 -2.99
C LEU A 284 9.12 18.31 -2.95
N TRP A 285 8.86 18.88 -1.78
CA TRP A 285 8.85 20.33 -1.60
C TRP A 285 10.21 20.97 -1.91
N ILE A 286 11.30 20.41 -1.39
CA ILE A 286 12.67 20.87 -1.65
C ILE A 286 13.00 20.75 -3.15
N HIS A 287 12.66 19.63 -3.78
CA HIS A 287 12.87 19.42 -5.21
C HIS A 287 12.19 20.51 -6.05
N ASN A 288 10.93 20.86 -5.74
CA ASN A 288 10.20 21.89 -6.47
C ASN A 288 10.88 23.26 -6.36
N LYS A 289 11.44 23.59 -5.18
CA LYS A 289 12.20 24.83 -4.98
C LYS A 289 13.49 24.84 -5.78
N PHE A 290 14.19 23.70 -5.86
CA PHE A 290 15.43 23.57 -6.63
C PHE A 290 15.19 23.77 -8.13
N GLU A 291 14.19 23.09 -8.69
CA GLU A 291 13.82 23.23 -10.11
C GLU A 291 13.40 24.67 -10.44
N PHE A 292 12.68 25.35 -9.55
CA PHE A 292 12.31 26.76 -9.75
C PHE A 292 13.55 27.67 -9.87
N ILE A 293 14.59 27.42 -9.09
CA ILE A 293 15.84 28.19 -9.14
C ILE A 293 16.61 27.90 -10.44
N GLU A 294 16.68 26.65 -10.88
CA GLU A 294 17.33 26.28 -12.16
C GLU A 294 16.65 26.96 -13.35
N VAL A 295 15.31 26.95 -13.41
CA VAL A 295 14.56 27.60 -14.49
C VAL A 295 14.77 29.10 -14.49
N LYS A 296 14.73 29.75 -13.31
CA LYS A 296 14.97 31.19 -13.21
C LYS A 296 16.36 31.57 -13.71
N LYS A 297 17.40 30.80 -13.34
CA LYS A 297 18.77 31.02 -13.82
C LYS A 297 18.84 30.97 -15.35
N ALA A 298 18.28 29.93 -15.98
CA ALA A 298 18.29 29.79 -17.43
C ALA A 298 17.67 31.00 -18.16
N THR A 299 16.52 31.50 -17.67
CA THR A 299 15.84 32.66 -18.28
C THR A 299 16.60 33.99 -18.12
N THR A 300 17.46 34.12 -17.10
CA THR A 300 18.30 35.32 -16.93
C THR A 300 19.56 35.35 -17.79
N PHE A 301 19.96 34.24 -18.40
CA PHE A 301 21.12 34.20 -19.32
C PHE A 301 20.71 34.33 -20.79
N GLU A 302 19.41 34.27 -21.10
CA GLU A 302 18.86 34.46 -22.45
C GLU A 302 18.38 35.90 -22.73
N ASN A 303 18.43 36.79 -21.73
CA ASN A 303 18.16 38.24 -21.85
C ASN A 303 19.44 39.04 -21.59
#